data_AF-A0A925AIT5-F1
#
_entry.id   AF-A0A925AIT5-F1
#
_cell.length_a   1.000
_cell.length_b   1.000
_cell.length_c   1.000
_cell.angle_alpha   90.00
_cell.angle_beta   90.00
_cell.angle_gamma   90.00
#
_symmetry.space_group_name_H-M   'P 1'
#
loop_
_entity.id
_entity.type
_entity.pdbx_description
1 polymer ?
#
loop_
_entity_poly.entity_id
_entity_poly.type
_entity_poly.pdbx_seq_one_letter_code
_entity_poly.pdbx_strand_id
1 'polypeptide(L)'
;MRVDLLLPGLLWPHDDGADVMRAPEATTLERWLARGTTVPEPELRVAEWLWNRFTNTDAPDPATGTPGASSARDLPIAPVTFALDGGRPGARYWMRADPVHFIVTRTGLRLAPEHALDLSDEEAAALAATIGAHFADAPRFALHAPNARRWYLGADTPFDLATTAPSIAQGGDVDHGLPQGAHRLEWVAFLNEVQMLWFEHPVNLAREQRGEPVASSLWLHGPGRLPPPGKPRHTHTAGGDGLLAALAALTDRPHRTTDT
;
A
#
# COMPACT_ATOMS: atom_id res chain seq x y z
N MET A 1 -29.91 -13.31 2.10
CA MET A 1 -28.86 -12.28 1.97
C MET A 1 -27.56 -12.89 2.46
N ARG A 2 -26.49 -12.87 1.64
CA ARG A 2 -25.16 -13.37 2.01
C ARG A 2 -24.27 -12.15 2.30
N VAL A 3 -23.58 -12.16 3.43
CA VAL A 3 -22.64 -11.11 3.85
C VAL A 3 -21.31 -11.79 4.12
N ASP A 4 -20.25 -11.27 3.52
CA ASP A 4 -18.89 -11.70 3.84
C ASP A 4 -18.28 -10.61 4.73
N LEU A 5 -17.79 -10.99 5.92
CA LEU A 5 -17.16 -10.10 6.89
C LEU A 5 -15.68 -10.46 6.98
N LEU A 6 -14.81 -9.50 6.63
CA LEU A 6 -13.36 -9.63 6.78
C LEU A 6 -12.93 -8.98 8.09
N LEU A 7 -12.25 -9.73 8.96
CA LEU A 7 -11.75 -9.26 10.25
C LEU A 7 -10.23 -9.41 10.31
N PRO A 8 -9.47 -8.43 9.78
CA PRO A 8 -8.01 -8.46 9.86
C PRO A 8 -7.52 -8.54 11.31
N GLY A 9 -6.53 -9.40 11.58
CA GLY A 9 -5.93 -9.51 12.91
C GLY A 9 -6.79 -10.19 13.98
N LEU A 10 -7.93 -10.81 13.61
CA LEU A 10 -8.76 -11.55 14.56
C LEU A 10 -8.04 -12.76 15.17
N LEU A 11 -7.22 -13.44 14.36
CA LEU A 11 -6.42 -14.58 14.78
C LEU A 11 -4.98 -14.08 14.98
N TRP A 12 -4.60 -13.87 16.24
CA TRP A 12 -3.21 -13.58 16.60
C TRP A 12 -2.37 -14.85 16.43
N PRO A 13 -1.10 -14.77 15.97
CA PRO A 13 -0.24 -15.93 15.89
C PRO A 13 -0.18 -16.62 17.25
N HIS A 14 -0.55 -17.90 17.27
CA HIS A 14 -0.42 -18.77 18.42
C HIS A 14 1.07 -19.11 18.57
N ASP A 15 1.85 -18.25 19.22
CA ASP A 15 3.05 -18.61 19.98
C ASP A 15 3.80 -17.33 20.37
N ASP A 16 3.54 -16.85 21.60
CA ASP A 16 4.58 -16.53 22.59
C ASP A 16 3.93 -15.74 23.75
N GLY A 17 3.74 -16.45 24.88
CA GLY A 17 3.39 -15.83 26.16
C GLY A 17 1.90 -15.56 26.32
N ALA A 18 1.28 -16.33 27.22
CA ALA A 18 -0.07 -16.14 27.72
C ALA A 18 -0.20 -14.86 28.56
N ASP A 19 -0.04 -13.71 27.93
CA ASP A 19 -0.47 -12.42 28.43
C ASP A 19 -0.51 -11.47 27.23
N VAL A 20 -1.69 -10.88 26.97
CA VAL A 20 -1.93 -9.58 26.31
C VAL A 20 -3.29 -9.62 25.58
N MET A 21 -4.22 -8.85 26.17
CA MET A 21 -5.59 -8.54 25.76
C MET A 21 -6.63 -9.66 25.93
N ARG A 22 -7.53 -9.49 26.92
CA ARG A 22 -8.87 -10.10 26.89
C ARG A 22 -9.45 -9.87 25.50
N ALA A 23 -9.77 -10.95 24.78
CA ALA A 23 -10.57 -10.85 23.58
C ALA A 23 -11.80 -9.98 23.92
N PRO A 24 -12.12 -8.96 23.11
CA PRO A 24 -13.28 -8.11 23.37
C PRO A 24 -14.52 -9.00 23.48
N GLU A 25 -15.41 -8.74 24.44
CA GLU A 25 -16.65 -9.50 24.59
C GLU A 25 -17.50 -9.32 23.32
N ALA A 26 -17.40 -10.30 22.42
CA ALA A 26 -18.02 -10.27 21.10
C ALA A 26 -19.13 -11.34 21.04
N THR A 27 -20.09 -11.28 21.96
CA THR A 27 -21.12 -12.31 22.15
C THR A 27 -21.94 -12.61 20.88
N THR A 28 -22.06 -11.65 19.97
CA THR A 28 -22.70 -11.86 18.67
C THR A 28 -21.81 -12.66 17.72
N LEU A 29 -20.52 -12.31 17.64
CA LEU A 29 -19.54 -13.03 16.83
C LEU A 29 -19.37 -14.47 17.34
N GLU A 30 -19.26 -14.66 18.65
CA GLU A 30 -19.21 -15.99 19.28
C GLU A 30 -20.43 -16.84 18.90
N ARG A 31 -21.63 -16.26 18.96
CA ARG A 31 -22.87 -16.95 18.54
C ARG A 31 -22.89 -17.30 17.06
N TRP A 32 -22.31 -16.46 16.20
CA TRP A 32 -22.19 -16.76 14.77
C TRP A 32 -21.18 -17.87 14.52
N LEU A 33 -20.01 -17.82 15.15
CA LEU A 33 -18.97 -18.84 15.04
C LEU A 33 -19.45 -20.20 15.57
N ALA A 34 -20.15 -20.23 16.71
CA ALA A 34 -20.70 -21.46 17.29
C ALA A 34 -21.77 -22.16 16.44
N ARG A 35 -22.41 -21.43 15.53
CA ARG A 35 -23.44 -21.97 14.61
C ARG A 35 -22.92 -22.13 13.18
N GLY A 36 -21.70 -21.69 12.91
CA GLY A 36 -21.10 -21.69 11.59
C GLY A 36 -20.38 -23.00 11.28
N THR A 37 -20.08 -23.18 10.01
CA THR A 37 -19.11 -24.18 9.55
C THR A 37 -17.77 -23.49 9.35
N THR A 38 -16.74 -23.98 10.03
CA THR A 38 -15.38 -23.51 9.81
C THR A 38 -14.79 -24.22 8.61
N VAL A 39 -14.30 -23.44 7.65
CA VAL A 39 -13.55 -23.93 6.50
C VAL A 39 -12.18 -23.27 6.55
N PRO A 40 -11.08 -24.05 6.64
CA PRO A 40 -9.75 -23.49 6.52
C PRO A 40 -9.55 -22.98 5.10
N GLU A 41 -9.14 -21.72 4.98
CA GLU A 41 -8.71 -21.10 3.73
C GLU A 41 -7.18 -20.96 3.78
N PRO A 42 -6.49 -20.93 2.62
CA PRO A 42 -5.06 -20.61 2.59
C PRO A 42 -4.81 -19.25 3.25
N GLU A 43 -3.65 -19.11 3.89
CA GLU A 43 -3.22 -17.84 4.46
C GLU A 43 -3.07 -16.82 3.33
N LEU A 44 -4.01 -15.89 3.27
CA LEU A 44 -4.04 -14.80 2.31
C LEU A 44 -3.94 -13.49 3.07
N ARG A 45 -3.14 -12.57 2.52
CA ARG A 45 -3.10 -11.20 3.04
C ARG A 45 -4.41 -10.50 2.72
N VAL A 46 -4.79 -9.49 3.51
CA VAL A 46 -6.01 -8.71 3.29
C VAL A 46 -6.10 -8.18 1.86
N ALA A 47 -5.00 -7.63 1.35
CA ALA A 47 -4.95 -7.11 -0.02
C ALA A 47 -5.18 -8.21 -1.08
N GLU A 48 -4.60 -9.39 -0.91
CA GLU A 48 -4.79 -10.54 -1.82
C GLU A 48 -6.21 -11.08 -1.76
N TRP A 49 -6.76 -11.20 -0.55
CA TRP A 49 -8.14 -11.62 -0.34
C TRP A 49 -9.11 -10.66 -1.04
N LEU A 50 -8.95 -9.35 -0.80
CA LEU A 50 -9.74 -8.32 -1.47
C LEU A 50 -9.57 -8.42 -2.99
N TRP A 51 -8.34 -8.47 -3.47
CA TRP A 51 -8.06 -8.54 -4.89
C TRP A 51 -8.77 -9.70 -5.58
N ASN A 52 -8.66 -10.90 -5.01
CA ASN A 52 -9.25 -12.12 -5.55
C ASN A 52 -10.79 -12.05 -5.62
N ARG A 53 -11.44 -11.38 -4.67
CA ARG A 53 -12.92 -11.22 -4.67
C ARG A 53 -13.43 -10.25 -5.72
N PHE A 54 -12.64 -9.24 -6.10
CA PHE A 54 -13.09 -8.18 -7.00
C PHE A 54 -12.66 -8.38 -8.44
N THR A 55 -11.47 -8.93 -8.66
CA THR A 55 -10.91 -9.03 -10.01
C THR A 55 -11.22 -10.36 -10.66
N ASN A 56 -11.39 -11.45 -9.89
CA ASN A 56 -11.70 -12.79 -10.41
C ASN A 56 -10.75 -13.22 -11.56
N THR A 57 -9.50 -12.72 -11.54
CA THR A 57 -8.55 -12.83 -12.65
C THR A 57 -7.39 -13.76 -12.32
N ASP A 58 -7.44 -14.93 -12.96
CA ASP A 58 -6.26 -15.62 -13.52
C ASP A 58 -5.83 -14.98 -14.86
N ALA A 59 -6.46 -13.87 -15.30
CA ALA A 59 -6.20 -13.25 -16.59
C ALA A 59 -4.82 -12.58 -16.65
N PRO A 60 -3.97 -12.94 -17.63
CA PRO A 60 -2.62 -12.40 -17.75
C PRO A 60 -2.59 -10.91 -18.12
N ASP A 61 -1.49 -10.23 -17.79
CA ASP A 61 -1.23 -8.84 -18.18
C ASP A 61 -1.37 -8.70 -19.71
N PRO A 62 -2.24 -7.81 -20.22
CA PRO A 62 -2.49 -7.66 -21.65
C PRO A 62 -1.27 -7.20 -22.46
N ALA A 63 -0.25 -6.62 -21.83
CA ALA A 63 0.97 -6.16 -22.49
C ALA A 63 2.13 -7.16 -22.41
N THR A 64 2.23 -7.92 -21.31
CA THR A 64 3.40 -8.80 -21.05
C THR A 64 3.07 -10.30 -21.08
N GLY A 65 1.79 -10.68 -21.06
CA GLY A 65 1.35 -12.08 -21.03
C GLY A 65 1.64 -12.80 -19.71
N THR A 66 2.12 -12.08 -18.69
CA THR A 66 2.44 -12.62 -17.36
C THR A 66 1.16 -13.12 -16.67
N PRO A 67 1.15 -14.29 -15.99
CA PRO A 67 -0.05 -14.84 -15.36
C PRO A 67 -0.78 -13.83 -14.46
N GLY A 68 -2.11 -13.97 -14.37
CA GLY A 68 -2.94 -13.07 -13.57
C GLY A 68 -2.53 -12.98 -12.11
N ALA A 69 -3.06 -11.98 -11.43
CA ALA A 69 -2.65 -11.54 -10.09
C ALA A 69 -2.58 -12.63 -9.00
N SER A 70 -3.19 -13.80 -9.19
CA SER A 70 -3.04 -14.95 -8.30
C SER A 70 -1.61 -15.53 -8.28
N SER A 71 -0.79 -15.24 -9.30
CA SER A 71 0.61 -15.69 -9.42
C SER A 71 1.62 -14.54 -9.55
N ALA A 72 1.15 -13.30 -9.61
CA ALA A 72 2.03 -12.14 -9.67
C ALA A 72 2.65 -11.89 -8.29
N ARG A 73 3.96 -11.62 -8.24
CA ARG A 73 4.66 -11.33 -6.97
C ARG A 73 4.09 -10.09 -6.27
N ASP A 74 3.57 -9.15 -7.05
CA ASP A 74 2.97 -7.90 -6.59
C ASP A 74 1.56 -7.74 -7.16
N LEU A 75 0.66 -7.21 -6.33
CA LEU A 75 -0.65 -6.77 -6.77
C LEU A 75 -0.56 -5.35 -7.36
N PRO A 76 -1.26 -5.03 -8.45
CA PRO A 76 -1.26 -3.68 -9.03
C PRO A 76 -2.12 -2.70 -8.21
N ILE A 77 -1.69 -2.44 -6.97
CA ILE A 77 -2.35 -1.53 -6.01
C ILE A 77 -2.22 -0.08 -6.49
N ALA A 78 -1.06 0.31 -7.04
CA ALA A 78 -0.79 1.66 -7.47
C ALA A 78 -1.77 2.19 -8.52
N PRO A 79 -1.99 1.53 -9.68
CA PRO A 79 -2.91 2.05 -10.68
C PRO A 79 -4.37 2.08 -10.19
N VAL A 80 -4.78 1.11 -9.37
CA VAL A 80 -6.16 1.04 -8.85
C VAL A 80 -6.42 2.16 -7.84
N THR A 81 -5.51 2.37 -6.90
CA THR A 81 -5.64 3.49 -5.95
C THR A 81 -5.40 4.86 -6.60
N PHE A 82 -4.58 4.96 -7.65
CA PHE A 82 -4.41 6.20 -8.40
C PHE A 82 -5.71 6.63 -9.08
N ALA A 83 -6.47 5.68 -9.63
CA ALA A 83 -7.79 5.95 -10.19
C ALA A 83 -8.79 6.44 -9.13
N LEU A 84 -8.75 5.87 -7.92
CA LEU A 84 -9.55 6.34 -6.78
C LEU A 84 -9.23 7.79 -6.42
N ASP A 85 -7.96 8.18 -6.46
CA ASP A 85 -7.48 9.53 -6.16
C ASP A 85 -7.67 10.53 -7.33
N GLY A 86 -8.51 10.18 -8.32
CA GLY A 86 -8.84 11.05 -9.47
C GLY A 86 -7.83 11.01 -10.62
N GLY A 87 -6.79 10.17 -10.50
CA GLY A 87 -5.82 9.91 -11.54
C GLY A 87 -6.41 9.16 -12.73
N ARG A 88 -5.69 9.19 -13.86
CA ARG A 88 -6.03 8.42 -15.08
C ARG A 88 -4.88 7.48 -15.40
N PRO A 89 -4.88 6.24 -14.87
CA PRO A 89 -3.75 5.33 -15.04
C PRO A 89 -3.46 5.00 -16.51
N GLY A 90 -4.51 4.94 -17.34
CA GLY A 90 -4.40 4.62 -18.76
C GLY A 90 -3.69 3.27 -18.96
N ALA A 91 -2.83 3.20 -19.97
CA ALA A 91 -2.01 2.03 -20.21
C ALA A 91 -0.69 2.05 -19.42
N ARG A 92 -0.30 3.13 -18.73
CA ARG A 92 1.04 3.28 -18.12
C ARG A 92 1.27 2.30 -16.96
N TYR A 93 2.54 2.07 -16.66
CA TYR A 93 2.97 1.32 -15.48
C TYR A 93 3.07 2.27 -14.28
N TRP A 94 2.50 1.88 -13.15
CA TRP A 94 2.43 2.71 -11.95
C TRP A 94 2.98 1.98 -10.74
N MET A 95 3.57 2.70 -9.81
CA MET A 95 4.02 2.19 -8.50
C MET A 95 3.66 3.21 -7.42
N ARG A 96 3.29 2.75 -6.22
CA ARG A 96 3.13 3.63 -5.05
C ARG A 96 4.49 4.08 -4.58
N ALA A 97 4.57 5.29 -4.07
CA ALA A 97 5.79 5.83 -3.50
C ALA A 97 5.45 6.65 -2.26
N ASP A 98 4.93 5.99 -1.24
CA ASP A 98 4.32 6.68 -0.10
C ASP A 98 5.39 7.30 0.80
N PRO A 99 5.25 8.56 1.26
CA PRO A 99 6.16 9.12 2.25
C PRO A 99 6.14 8.28 3.53
N VAL A 100 7.32 7.99 4.08
CA VAL A 100 7.46 7.18 5.29
C VAL A 100 8.46 7.76 6.27
N HIS A 101 8.27 7.41 7.55
CA HIS A 101 9.20 7.70 8.63
C HIS A 101 9.97 6.44 9.00
N PHE A 102 11.28 6.56 9.19
CA PHE A 102 12.15 5.50 9.68
C PHE A 102 12.52 5.73 11.14
N ILE A 103 12.36 4.69 11.96
CA ILE A 103 12.75 4.69 13.37
C ILE A 103 14.16 4.12 13.48
N VAL A 104 15.07 4.91 14.01
CA VAL A 104 16.44 4.46 14.30
C VAL A 104 16.41 3.52 15.51
N THR A 105 17.01 2.34 15.36
CA THR A 105 17.16 1.36 16.44
C THR A 105 18.62 0.98 16.64
N ARG A 106 18.90 0.14 17.65
CA ARG A 106 20.27 -0.35 17.91
C ARG A 106 20.86 -1.18 16.77
N THR A 107 20.02 -1.83 15.98
CA THR A 107 20.43 -2.80 14.97
C THR A 107 20.22 -2.33 13.54
N GLY A 108 19.62 -1.15 13.33
CA GLY A 108 19.29 -0.64 12.00
C GLY A 108 18.10 0.30 12.00
N LEU A 109 17.47 0.46 10.83
CA LEU A 109 16.26 1.25 10.64
C LEU A 109 15.03 0.35 10.64
N ARG A 110 13.95 0.82 11.26
CA ARG A 110 12.64 0.15 11.17
C ARG A 110 11.63 1.06 10.49
N LEU A 111 10.74 0.47 9.68
CA LEU A 111 9.62 1.21 9.10
C LEU A 111 8.61 1.56 10.19
N ALA A 112 8.31 2.85 10.38
CA ALA A 112 7.28 3.27 11.31
C ALA A 112 5.87 2.85 10.82
N PRO A 113 4.89 2.70 11.72
CA PRO A 113 3.49 2.53 11.31
C PRO A 113 3.02 3.63 10.35
N GLU A 114 2.14 3.31 9.41
CA GLU A 114 1.61 4.25 8.39
C GLU A 114 0.95 5.52 8.95
N HIS A 115 0.51 5.50 10.21
CA HIS A 115 -0.11 6.64 10.89
C HIS A 115 0.88 7.46 11.73
N ALA A 116 2.14 7.03 11.81
CA ALA A 116 3.17 7.76 12.54
C ALA A 116 3.60 9.04 11.81
N LEU A 117 3.60 9.02 10.48
CA LEU A 117 3.88 10.19 9.65
C LEU A 117 2.57 10.84 9.20
N ASP A 118 2.18 11.90 9.91
CA ASP A 118 1.01 12.72 9.57
C ASP A 118 1.46 14.02 8.91
N LEU A 119 1.68 13.96 7.60
CA LEU A 119 2.01 15.14 6.78
C LEU A 119 0.72 15.91 6.46
N SER A 120 0.80 17.23 6.45
CA SER A 120 -0.24 18.03 5.79
C SER A 120 -0.09 17.97 4.27
N ASP A 121 -1.15 18.29 3.53
CA ASP A 121 -1.08 18.36 2.05
C ASP A 121 -0.08 19.43 1.58
N GLU A 122 0.10 20.52 2.34
CA GLU A 122 1.09 21.56 2.04
C GLU A 122 2.52 21.04 2.22
N GLU A 123 2.79 20.37 3.33
CA GLU A 123 4.09 19.74 3.60
C GLU A 123 4.44 18.69 2.55
N ALA A 124 3.46 17.86 2.19
CA ALA A 124 3.60 16.85 1.16
C ALA A 124 3.88 17.46 -0.22
N ALA A 125 3.15 18.52 -0.60
CA ALA A 125 3.39 19.22 -1.86
C ALA A 125 4.80 19.84 -1.92
N ALA A 126 5.27 20.44 -0.82
CA ALA A 126 6.61 21.00 -0.75
C ALA A 126 7.71 19.92 -0.88
N LEU A 127 7.55 18.78 -0.19
CA LEU A 127 8.46 17.64 -0.30
C LEU A 127 8.45 17.00 -1.71
N ALA A 128 7.29 16.92 -2.36
CA ALA A 128 7.18 16.40 -3.72
C ALA A 128 7.84 17.34 -4.75
N ALA A 129 7.73 18.65 -4.54
CA ALA A 129 8.30 19.65 -5.44
C ALA A 129 9.84 19.55 -5.52
N THR A 130 10.52 19.23 -4.41
CA THR A 130 11.99 19.07 -4.42
C THR A 130 12.44 17.85 -5.21
N ILE A 131 11.70 16.74 -5.14
CA ILE A 131 11.94 15.56 -5.98
C ILE A 131 11.72 15.92 -7.46
N GLY A 132 10.59 16.57 -7.78
CA GLY A 132 10.29 16.99 -9.15
C GLY A 132 11.36 17.89 -9.74
N ALA A 133 11.88 18.84 -8.96
CA ALA A 133 12.97 19.73 -9.39
C ALA A 133 14.29 18.99 -9.59
N HIS A 134 14.66 18.09 -8.67
CA HIS A 134 15.94 17.35 -8.73
C HIS A 134 16.02 16.40 -9.92
N PHE A 135 14.89 15.78 -10.32
CA PHE A 135 14.85 14.82 -11.43
C PHE A 135 14.34 15.41 -12.76
N ALA A 136 14.21 16.74 -12.86
CA ALA A 136 13.63 17.41 -14.03
C ALA A 136 14.42 17.18 -15.33
N ASP A 137 15.75 17.12 -15.26
CA ASP A 137 16.63 17.04 -16.43
C ASP A 137 16.76 15.62 -17.00
N ALA A 138 16.34 14.60 -16.26
CA ALA A 138 16.38 13.20 -16.67
C ALA A 138 15.11 12.45 -16.20
N PRO A 139 13.92 12.79 -16.76
CA PRO A 139 12.66 12.26 -16.29
C PRO A 139 12.54 10.78 -16.64
N ARG A 140 12.77 9.91 -15.65
CA ARG A 140 12.57 8.45 -15.73
C ARG A 140 11.17 8.02 -15.33
N PHE A 141 10.50 8.85 -14.53
CA PHE A 141 9.15 8.63 -14.02
C PHE A 141 8.44 9.97 -13.86
N ALA A 142 7.11 9.93 -13.88
CA ALA A 142 6.27 11.05 -13.50
C ALA A 142 5.83 10.87 -12.04
N LEU A 143 6.26 11.78 -11.16
CA LEU A 143 5.77 11.82 -9.78
C LEU A 143 4.40 12.50 -9.72
N HIS A 144 3.44 11.85 -9.06
CA HIS A 144 2.13 12.39 -8.76
C HIS A 144 1.83 12.24 -7.27
N ALA A 145 1.64 13.36 -6.57
CA ALA A 145 1.36 13.42 -5.14
C ALA A 145 0.01 14.12 -4.89
N PRO A 146 -1.14 13.45 -5.14
CA PRO A 146 -2.46 14.06 -5.01
C PRO A 146 -2.88 14.36 -3.56
N ASN A 147 -2.28 13.70 -2.57
CA ASN A 147 -2.52 13.92 -1.15
C ASN A 147 -1.29 13.57 -0.31
N ALA A 148 -1.33 13.86 0.98
CA ALA A 148 -0.22 13.64 1.89
C ALA A 148 0.25 12.19 2.09
N ARG A 149 -0.60 11.19 1.77
CA ARG A 149 -0.34 9.77 2.13
C ARG A 149 -0.11 8.85 0.95
N ARG A 150 -0.61 9.21 -0.24
CA ARG A 150 -0.63 8.34 -1.41
C ARG A 150 0.01 9.04 -2.59
N TRP A 151 1.24 8.66 -2.90
CA TRP A 151 1.95 9.18 -4.06
C TRP A 151 2.22 8.06 -5.06
N TYR A 152 2.48 8.46 -6.31
CA TYR A 152 2.53 7.58 -7.45
C TYR A 152 3.70 7.94 -8.37
N LEU A 153 4.38 6.91 -8.86
CA LEU A 153 5.40 7.03 -9.90
C LEU A 153 4.88 6.34 -11.16
N GLY A 154 4.71 7.12 -12.23
CA GLY A 154 4.23 6.63 -13.52
C GLY A 154 5.37 6.50 -14.53
N ALA A 155 5.41 5.38 -15.24
CA ALA A 155 6.39 5.09 -16.27
C ALA A 155 5.75 4.44 -17.51
N ASP A 156 6.38 4.61 -18.67
CA ASP A 156 5.85 4.05 -19.92
C ASP A 156 6.18 2.54 -20.03
N THR A 157 7.37 2.17 -19.55
CA THR A 157 7.87 0.80 -19.49
C THR A 157 7.76 0.21 -18.08
N PRO A 158 7.51 -1.10 -17.92
CA PRO A 158 7.54 -1.76 -16.62
C PRO A 158 8.94 -1.77 -16.01
N PHE A 159 9.01 -1.77 -14.69
CA PHE A 159 10.22 -2.08 -13.95
C PHE A 159 10.19 -3.55 -13.53
N ASP A 160 11.26 -4.30 -13.78
CA ASP A 160 11.53 -5.56 -13.10
C ASP A 160 11.89 -5.29 -11.63
N LEU A 161 10.85 -5.20 -10.81
CA LEU A 161 10.90 -5.03 -9.37
C LEU A 161 9.94 -6.01 -8.69
N ALA A 162 10.37 -6.53 -7.54
CA ALA A 162 9.49 -7.13 -6.55
C ALA A 162 9.46 -6.22 -5.31
N THR A 163 8.27 -5.85 -4.85
CA THR A 163 8.10 -4.92 -3.73
C THR A 163 7.51 -5.58 -2.49
N THR A 164 7.56 -4.87 -1.36
CA THR A 164 6.93 -5.28 -0.11
C THR A 164 5.89 -4.23 0.27
N ALA A 165 4.65 -4.64 0.54
CA ALA A 165 3.63 -3.70 1.00
C ALA A 165 3.99 -3.11 2.38
N PRO A 166 3.72 -1.82 2.65
CA PRO A 166 4.00 -1.21 3.94
C PRO A 166 3.42 -1.99 5.12
N SER A 167 2.18 -2.50 4.98
CA SER A 167 1.51 -3.31 6.01
C SER A 167 2.24 -4.60 6.40
N ILE A 168 3.16 -5.09 5.58
CA ILE A 168 4.02 -6.24 5.86
C ILE A 168 5.36 -5.78 6.45
N ALA A 169 5.90 -4.67 5.94
CA ALA A 169 7.22 -4.16 6.34
C ALA A 169 7.21 -3.35 7.64
N GLN A 170 6.05 -2.86 8.09
CA GLN A 170 5.90 -2.07 9.31
C GLN A 170 6.51 -2.78 10.52
N GLY A 171 7.35 -2.05 11.26
CA GLY A 171 8.09 -2.61 12.40
C GLY A 171 9.16 -3.62 12.00
N GLY A 172 9.33 -3.99 10.74
CA GLY A 172 10.46 -4.78 10.26
C GLY A 172 11.70 -3.93 10.03
N ASP A 173 12.83 -4.59 9.76
CA ASP A 173 14.02 -3.95 9.23
C ASP A 173 13.73 -3.40 7.81
N VAL A 174 14.06 -2.13 7.57
CA VAL A 174 13.86 -1.46 6.28
C VAL A 174 14.57 -2.22 5.16
N ASP A 175 15.77 -2.74 5.39
CA ASP A 175 16.60 -3.37 4.34
C ASP A 175 15.94 -4.63 3.75
N HIS A 176 15.12 -5.32 4.55
CA HIS A 176 14.37 -6.50 4.11
C HIS A 176 13.15 -6.16 3.25
N GLY A 177 12.60 -4.95 3.41
CA GLY A 177 11.42 -4.50 2.67
C GLY A 177 11.73 -3.69 1.41
N LEU A 178 13.00 -3.30 1.19
CA LEU A 178 13.41 -2.57 -0.02
C LEU A 178 13.14 -3.37 -1.31
N PRO A 179 12.93 -2.69 -2.45
CA PRO A 179 12.67 -3.35 -3.73
C PRO A 179 13.78 -4.34 -4.12
N GLN A 180 13.38 -5.46 -4.72
CA GLN A 180 14.27 -6.49 -5.26
C GLN A 180 14.08 -6.61 -6.78
N GLY A 181 14.93 -7.40 -7.47
CA GLY A 181 14.84 -7.59 -8.93
C GLY A 181 15.95 -6.88 -9.70
N ALA A 182 15.89 -6.92 -11.04
CA ALA A 182 16.97 -6.42 -11.89
C ALA A 182 17.19 -4.90 -11.75
N HIS A 183 16.14 -4.13 -11.47
CA HIS A 183 16.24 -2.68 -11.30
C HIS A 183 16.48 -2.24 -9.84
N ARG A 184 16.75 -3.16 -8.91
CA ARG A 184 16.93 -2.85 -7.47
C ARG A 184 17.90 -1.69 -7.22
N LEU A 185 19.09 -1.74 -7.81
CA LEU A 185 20.15 -0.77 -7.52
C LEU A 185 19.75 0.66 -7.91
N GLU A 186 19.08 0.81 -9.05
CA GLU A 186 18.57 2.10 -9.50
C GLU A 186 17.55 2.68 -8.51
N TRP A 187 16.61 1.85 -8.05
CA TRP A 187 15.55 2.29 -7.14
C TRP A 187 16.04 2.55 -5.73
N VAL A 188 17.00 1.77 -5.23
CA VAL A 188 17.66 2.05 -3.95
C VAL A 188 18.46 3.36 -4.03
N ALA A 189 19.15 3.62 -5.13
CA ALA A 189 19.84 4.91 -5.33
C ALA A 189 18.84 6.07 -5.33
N PHE A 190 17.72 5.95 -6.06
CA PHE A 190 16.64 6.94 -6.04
C PHE A 190 16.13 7.22 -4.62
N LEU A 191 15.83 6.17 -3.83
CA LEU A 191 15.34 6.33 -2.46
C LEU A 191 16.38 7.02 -1.55
N ASN A 192 17.66 6.69 -1.72
CA ASN A 192 18.73 7.34 -0.98
C ASN A 192 18.89 8.82 -1.39
N GLU A 193 18.75 9.14 -2.68
CA GLU A 193 18.75 10.54 -3.14
C GLU A 193 17.58 11.32 -2.54
N VAL A 194 16.38 10.74 -2.47
CA VAL A 194 15.23 11.37 -1.79
C VAL A 194 15.52 11.61 -0.31
N GLN A 195 16.12 10.64 0.39
CA GLN A 195 16.54 10.84 1.80
C GLN A 195 17.48 12.03 1.94
N MET A 196 18.48 12.14 1.06
CA MET A 196 19.43 13.25 1.08
C MET A 196 18.76 14.60 0.81
N LEU A 197 17.82 14.66 -0.15
CA LEU A 197 17.05 15.87 -0.44
C LEU A 197 16.19 16.32 0.74
N TRP A 198 15.65 15.36 1.49
CA TRP A 198 14.73 15.64 2.58
C TRP A 198 15.42 15.88 3.92
N PHE A 199 16.67 15.46 4.10
CA PHE A 199 17.40 15.56 5.36
C PHE A 199 17.43 17.00 5.92
N GLU A 200 17.73 18.01 5.10
CA GLU A 200 17.73 19.43 5.52
C GLU A 200 16.54 20.22 4.96
N HIS A 201 15.47 19.54 4.55
CA HIS A 201 14.32 20.22 3.96
C HIS A 201 13.57 21.04 5.03
N PRO A 202 13.13 22.29 4.74
CA PRO A 202 12.46 23.14 5.71
C PRO A 202 11.25 22.51 6.41
N VAL A 203 10.49 21.66 5.71
CA VAL A 203 9.39 20.88 6.30
C VAL A 203 9.90 19.95 7.40
N ASN A 204 10.95 19.18 7.14
CA ASN A 204 11.49 18.25 8.13
C ASN A 204 12.09 19.00 9.32
N LEU A 205 12.84 20.08 9.07
CA LEU A 205 13.38 20.94 10.13
C LEU A 205 12.26 21.51 11.02
N ALA A 206 11.15 21.97 10.42
CA ALA A 206 10.02 22.48 11.18
C ALA A 206 9.29 21.38 11.97
N ARG A 207 9.17 20.16 11.40
CA ARG A 207 8.58 19.00 12.09
C ARG A 207 9.44 18.57 13.28
N GLU A 208 10.76 18.52 13.12
CA GLU A 208 11.69 18.22 14.22
C GLU A 208 11.57 19.23 15.36
N GLN A 209 11.46 20.52 15.05
CA GLN A 209 11.26 21.57 16.06
C GLN A 209 9.94 21.40 16.84
N ARG A 210 8.92 20.77 16.25
CA ARG A 210 7.66 20.42 16.90
C ARG A 210 7.69 19.06 17.59
N GLY A 211 8.77 18.29 17.47
CA GLY A 211 8.85 16.91 17.96
C GLY A 211 8.01 15.92 17.16
N GLU A 212 7.66 16.24 15.92
CA GLU A 212 6.87 15.39 15.03
C GLU A 212 7.77 14.49 14.18
N PRO A 213 7.32 13.28 13.81
CA PRO A 213 8.05 12.41 12.89
C PRO A 213 8.32 13.08 11.54
N VAL A 214 9.56 12.99 11.06
CA VAL A 214 10.01 13.52 9.78
C VAL A 214 9.73 12.56 8.62
N ALA A 215 9.57 13.10 7.41
CA ALA A 215 9.56 12.31 6.20
C ALA A 215 11.00 11.85 5.89
N SER A 216 11.28 10.57 6.08
CA SER A 216 12.61 10.00 5.88
C SER A 216 12.86 9.68 4.41
N SER A 217 11.93 8.97 3.76
CA SER A 217 12.07 8.48 2.38
C SER A 217 10.68 8.21 1.78
N LEU A 218 10.65 7.70 0.56
CA LEU A 218 9.48 7.04 -0.01
C LEU A 218 9.54 5.52 0.22
N TRP A 219 8.38 4.89 0.28
CA TRP A 219 8.22 3.43 0.26
C TRP A 219 7.56 2.98 -1.03
N LEU A 220 8.29 2.18 -1.81
CA LEU A 220 7.87 1.75 -3.14
C LEU A 220 7.09 0.44 -3.07
N HIS A 221 5.84 0.43 -3.56
CA HIS A 221 5.03 -0.80 -3.51
C HIS A 221 3.90 -0.87 -4.55
N GLY A 222 3.35 -2.08 -4.66
CA GLY A 222 2.15 -2.38 -5.45
C GLY A 222 2.23 -1.99 -6.92
N PRO A 223 3.34 -2.26 -7.63
CA PRO A 223 3.53 -1.81 -8.98
C PRO A 223 2.65 -2.59 -9.98
N GLY A 224 2.34 -1.96 -11.11
CA GLY A 224 1.66 -2.62 -12.23
C GLY A 224 0.87 -1.69 -13.15
N ARG A 225 0.20 -2.28 -14.13
CA ARG A 225 -0.76 -1.59 -15.01
C ARG A 225 -2.18 -1.76 -14.47
N LEU A 226 -3.07 -0.82 -14.80
CA LEU A 226 -4.48 -0.93 -14.40
C LEU A 226 -5.08 -2.22 -15.00
N PRO A 227 -5.55 -3.17 -14.18
CA PRO A 227 -6.19 -4.36 -14.72
C PRO A 227 -7.55 -4.01 -15.31
N PRO A 228 -8.06 -4.82 -16.25
CA PRO A 228 -9.46 -4.70 -16.65
C PRO A 228 -10.38 -4.95 -15.44
N PRO A 229 -11.55 -4.29 -15.39
CA PRO A 229 -12.48 -4.49 -14.28
C PRO A 229 -12.99 -5.94 -14.26
N GLY A 230 -12.91 -6.55 -13.08
CA GLY A 230 -13.43 -7.89 -12.84
C GLY A 230 -14.95 -7.93 -12.70
N LYS A 231 -15.48 -9.12 -12.38
CA LYS A 231 -16.89 -9.34 -12.06
C LYS A 231 -17.02 -9.78 -10.60
N PRO A 232 -17.05 -8.83 -9.63
CA PRO A 232 -17.17 -9.18 -8.23
C PRO A 232 -18.50 -9.89 -7.96
N ARG A 233 -18.50 -10.79 -6.98
CA ARG A 233 -19.73 -11.44 -6.48
C ARG A 233 -20.53 -10.52 -5.57
N HIS A 234 -19.87 -9.55 -4.95
CA HIS A 234 -20.45 -8.62 -3.99
C HIS A 234 -21.17 -7.48 -4.72
N THR A 235 -22.37 -7.14 -4.27
CA THR A 235 -23.16 -6.04 -4.84
C THR A 235 -22.96 -4.72 -4.10
N HIS A 236 -22.52 -4.76 -2.84
CA HIS A 236 -22.29 -3.61 -1.99
C HIS A 236 -21.06 -3.89 -1.12
N THR A 237 -20.34 -2.82 -0.78
CA THR A 237 -19.14 -2.90 0.05
C THR A 237 -19.19 -1.81 1.11
N ALA A 238 -18.57 -2.04 2.26
CA ALA A 238 -18.42 -1.05 3.32
C ALA A 238 -17.13 -1.29 4.09
N GLY A 239 -16.45 -0.23 4.50
CA GLY A 239 -15.19 -0.28 5.25
C GLY A 239 -14.37 1.00 5.13
N GLY A 240 -13.32 1.15 5.94
CA GLY A 240 -12.38 2.27 5.88
C GLY A 240 -11.15 2.01 4.99
N ASP A 241 -11.00 0.81 4.44
CA ASP A 241 -9.81 0.41 3.68
C ASP A 241 -9.78 1.06 2.27
N GLY A 242 -8.69 1.74 1.95
CA GLY A 242 -8.53 2.45 0.67
C GLY A 242 -8.46 1.53 -0.55
N LEU A 243 -7.94 0.31 -0.40
CA LEU A 243 -7.92 -0.67 -1.49
C LEU A 243 -9.32 -1.24 -1.75
N LEU A 244 -10.11 -1.51 -0.71
CA LEU A 244 -11.51 -1.91 -0.85
C LEU A 244 -12.32 -0.84 -1.60
N ALA A 245 -12.17 0.44 -1.21
CA ALA A 245 -12.83 1.55 -1.90
C ALA A 245 -12.40 1.62 -3.38
N ALA A 246 -11.10 1.46 -3.67
CA ALA A 246 -10.57 1.52 -5.02
C ALA A 246 -11.04 0.34 -5.90
N LEU A 247 -11.08 -0.88 -5.35
CA LEU A 247 -11.59 -2.06 -6.07
C LEU A 247 -13.11 -1.98 -6.30
N ALA A 248 -13.86 -1.44 -5.34
CA ALA A 248 -15.29 -1.18 -5.52
C ALA A 248 -15.53 -0.16 -6.64
N ALA A 249 -14.79 0.94 -6.66
CA ALA A 249 -14.86 1.94 -7.74
C ALA A 249 -14.48 1.34 -9.10
N LEU A 250 -13.40 0.55 -9.16
CA LEU A 250 -12.94 -0.12 -10.39
C LEU A 250 -14.02 -1.03 -10.99
N THR A 251 -14.81 -1.68 -10.14
CA THR A 251 -15.82 -2.68 -10.55
C THR A 251 -17.25 -2.15 -10.54
N ASP A 252 -17.41 -0.83 -10.44
CA ASP A 252 -18.68 -0.10 -10.37
C ASP A 252 -19.61 -0.66 -9.27
N ARG A 253 -19.07 -0.80 -8.05
CA ARG A 253 -19.82 -1.27 -6.88
C ARG A 253 -20.01 -0.14 -5.88
N PRO A 254 -21.23 0.04 -5.34
CA PRO A 254 -21.47 0.93 -4.22
C PRO A 254 -20.53 0.62 -3.05
N HIS A 255 -19.89 1.67 -2.54
CA HIS A 255 -19.01 1.61 -1.39
C HIS A 255 -19.44 2.62 -0.34
N ARG A 256 -19.55 2.17 0.91
CA ARG A 256 -19.79 3.05 2.06
C ARG A 256 -18.56 3.09 2.95
N THR A 257 -17.92 4.24 3.02
CA THR A 257 -16.86 4.48 3.99
C THR A 257 -17.43 4.42 5.40
N THR A 258 -16.77 3.67 6.28
CA THR A 258 -17.10 3.61 7.70
C THR A 258 -15.95 4.25 8.45
N ASP A 259 -16.23 5.32 9.21
CA ASP A 259 -15.28 5.83 10.20
C ASP A 259 -15.00 4.69 11.18
N THR A 260 -13.72 4.38 11.37
CA THR A 260 -13.26 3.31 12.26
C THR A 260 -13.04 3.88 13.65
#